data_AF-A0A194W1W1-F1
#
_entry.id   AF-A0A194W1W1-F1
#
_cell.length_a   1.000
_cell.length_b   1.000
_cell.length_c   1.000
_cell.angle_alpha   90.00
_cell.angle_beta   90.00
_cell.angle_gamma   90.00
#
_symmetry.space_group_name_H-M   'P 1'
#
loop_
_entity.id
_entity.type
_entity.pdbx_description
1 polymer ?
#
loop_
_entity_poly.entity_id
_entity_poly.type
_entity_poly.pdbx_seq_one_letter_code
_entity_poly.pdbx_strand_id
1 'polypeptide(L)'
;MTLTFASTMRFLGPVVLIFTSLTSATPVALTSERQSWRDTCTAALPSQFTIFDFSYSFDHFNPETDSIDFSFVDNNLISTTCHWNWSSAIVNPNSNSNDAIYACDNPSVRFGFSTNPAIYLNIYEVICSGTTDSEVHGGTPEFLQAACVSTNNGGGRYSCALTPGSTVTGDFTDLGPVQS
;
A
#
# COMPACT_ATOMS: atom_id res chain seq x y z
N MET A 1 -54.98 -21.20 42.57
CA MET A 1 -54.61 -22.62 42.82
C MET A 1 -53.11 -22.71 42.79
N THR A 2 -52.49 -22.97 43.93
CA THR A 2 -51.04 -23.11 44.14
C THR A 2 -50.65 -24.57 43.90
N LEU A 3 -49.54 -24.83 43.23
CA LEU A 3 -48.81 -26.10 43.33
C LEU A 3 -47.32 -25.87 43.03
N THR A 4 -46.52 -26.16 44.05
CA THR A 4 -45.04 -26.16 44.08
C THR A 4 -44.53 -27.59 43.82
N PHE A 5 -43.20 -27.75 43.81
CA PHE A 5 -42.34 -28.95 43.82
C PHE A 5 -41.81 -29.35 42.43
N ALA A 6 -40.56 -29.78 42.24
CA ALA A 6 -39.32 -29.72 43.02
C ALA A 6 -38.16 -30.17 42.10
N SER A 7 -36.96 -29.70 42.46
CA SER A 7 -35.60 -30.13 42.12
C SER A 7 -35.35 -31.38 41.25
N THR A 8 -34.38 -31.25 40.34
CA THR A 8 -33.28 -32.23 40.28
C THR A 8 -31.97 -31.53 39.91
N MET A 9 -31.08 -31.43 40.90
CA MET A 9 -29.65 -31.16 40.72
C MET A 9 -29.02 -32.29 39.90
N ARG A 10 -28.12 -31.95 38.96
CA ARG A 10 -27.19 -32.91 38.38
C ARG A 10 -25.76 -32.34 38.36
N PHE A 11 -24.94 -32.98 39.19
CA PHE A 11 -23.51 -33.28 39.04
C PHE A 11 -22.57 -32.18 38.52
N LEU A 12 -21.88 -31.55 39.46
CA LEU A 12 -20.56 -30.95 39.24
C LEU A 12 -19.53 -32.09 39.13
N GLY A 13 -19.04 -32.36 37.91
CA GLY A 13 -17.81 -33.11 37.72
C GLY A 13 -16.59 -32.19 37.88
N PRO A 14 -15.48 -32.65 38.46
CA PRO A 14 -14.26 -31.84 38.53
C PRO A 14 -13.67 -31.68 37.12
N VAL A 15 -13.71 -30.45 36.59
CA VAL A 15 -12.91 -30.06 35.43
C VAL A 15 -11.47 -29.96 35.89
N VAL A 16 -10.65 -30.94 35.52
CA VAL A 16 -9.20 -30.86 35.64
C VAL A 16 -8.71 -29.85 34.61
N LEU A 17 -8.49 -28.62 35.06
CA LEU A 17 -7.77 -27.61 34.29
C LEU A 17 -6.29 -28.00 34.27
N ILE A 18 -5.86 -28.61 33.18
CA ILE A 18 -4.43 -28.75 32.86
C ILE A 18 -3.95 -27.34 32.52
N PHE A 19 -3.22 -26.73 33.44
CA PHE A 19 -2.42 -25.55 33.15
C PHE A 19 -1.24 -26.01 32.29
N THR A 20 -1.41 -26.00 30.96
CA THR A 20 -0.27 -25.92 30.07
C THR A 20 0.33 -24.53 30.26
N SER A 21 1.50 -24.48 30.87
CA SER A 21 2.34 -23.29 30.82
C SER A 21 2.58 -22.95 29.35
N LEU A 22 1.89 -21.93 28.84
CA LEU A 22 2.30 -21.30 27.59
C LEU A 22 3.69 -20.74 27.86
N THR A 23 4.73 -21.42 27.41
CA THR A 23 6.01 -20.77 27.19
C THR A 23 5.75 -19.73 26.12
N SER A 24 5.70 -18.47 26.54
CA SER A 24 5.68 -17.32 25.64
C SER A 24 6.90 -17.45 24.74
N ALA A 25 6.70 -17.92 23.50
CA ALA A 25 7.69 -17.73 22.46
C ALA A 25 7.79 -16.22 22.27
N THR A 26 8.78 -15.60 22.89
CA THR A 26 9.12 -14.22 22.60
C THR A 26 9.53 -14.17 21.12
N PRO A 27 8.94 -13.29 20.29
CA PRO A 27 9.35 -13.12 18.92
C PRO A 27 10.69 -12.37 18.90
N VAL A 28 11.80 -13.08 19.13
CA VAL A 28 13.16 -12.50 19.14
C VAL A 28 13.77 -12.43 17.74
N ALA A 29 13.24 -13.19 16.78
CA ALA A 29 13.76 -13.19 15.41
C ALA A 29 13.36 -11.93 14.61
N LEU A 30 12.16 -11.38 14.82
CA LEU A 30 11.65 -10.24 14.04
C LEU A 30 12.30 -8.90 14.40
N THR A 31 12.84 -8.75 15.62
CA THR A 31 13.50 -7.51 16.06
C THR A 31 14.97 -7.45 15.64
N SER A 32 15.66 -8.59 15.65
CA SER A 32 17.08 -8.68 15.27
C SER A 32 17.30 -8.38 13.79
N GLU A 33 16.47 -8.97 12.92
CA GLU A 33 16.55 -8.74 11.48
C GLU A 33 16.18 -7.30 11.12
N ARG A 34 15.15 -6.74 11.80
CA ARG A 34 14.78 -5.32 11.70
C ARG A 34 15.85 -4.32 12.16
N GLN A 35 16.77 -4.75 13.01
CA GLN A 35 17.81 -3.88 13.58
C GLN A 35 19.08 -3.92 12.74
N SER A 36 19.46 -5.09 12.23
CA SER A 36 20.71 -5.29 11.48
C SER A 36 20.79 -4.50 10.16
N TRP A 37 19.68 -4.20 9.50
CA TRP A 37 19.68 -3.45 8.24
C TRP A 37 19.75 -1.94 8.43
N ARG A 38 19.13 -1.39 9.50
CA ARG A 38 19.19 0.05 9.83
C ARG A 38 20.63 0.52 10.00
N ASP A 39 21.50 -0.39 10.44
CA ASP A 39 22.92 -0.13 10.61
C ASP A 39 23.69 -0.07 9.28
N THR A 40 23.13 -0.61 8.17
CA THR A 40 23.76 -0.67 6.85
C THR A 40 23.24 0.41 5.89
N CYS A 41 21.96 0.78 5.99
CA CYS A 41 21.39 1.86 5.18
C CYS A 41 21.49 3.22 5.89
N THR A 42 22.38 4.08 5.41
CA THR A 42 22.63 5.42 5.98
C THR A 42 21.82 6.52 5.31
N ALA A 43 21.08 6.20 4.24
CA ALA A 43 20.25 7.17 3.55
C ALA A 43 18.97 7.44 4.36
N ALA A 44 18.69 8.72 4.62
CA ALA A 44 17.52 9.13 5.36
C ALA A 44 16.27 9.02 4.48
N LEU A 45 15.21 8.40 5.00
CA LEU A 45 13.87 8.44 4.39
C LEU A 45 13.42 9.89 4.26
N PRO A 46 13.00 10.37 3.07
CA PRO A 46 12.36 11.67 2.99
C PRO A 46 11.10 11.64 3.83
N SER A 47 10.84 12.69 4.60
CA SER A 47 9.65 12.74 5.46
C SER A 47 8.36 12.78 4.65
N GLN A 48 8.44 13.29 3.42
CA GLN A 48 7.28 13.70 2.64
C GLN A 48 7.57 13.67 1.15
N PHE A 49 6.53 13.43 0.36
CA PHE A 49 6.55 13.52 -1.09
C PHE A 49 5.39 14.38 -1.59
N THR A 50 5.49 14.84 -2.83
CA THR A 50 4.44 15.58 -3.53
C THR A 50 4.22 15.00 -4.91
N ILE A 51 2.94 14.82 -5.25
CA ILE A 51 2.44 14.43 -6.56
C ILE A 51 1.81 15.65 -7.22
N PHE A 52 2.11 15.84 -8.50
CA PHE A 52 1.52 16.88 -9.34
C PHE A 52 1.30 16.38 -10.76
N ASP A 53 0.51 17.12 -11.53
CA ASP A 53 0.15 16.80 -12.91
C ASP A 53 -0.47 15.40 -13.09
N PHE A 54 -1.19 14.90 -12.08
CA PHE A 54 -1.83 13.59 -12.16
C PHE A 54 -2.95 13.58 -13.20
N SER A 55 -2.90 12.58 -14.07
CA SER A 55 -3.91 12.23 -15.06
C SER A 55 -4.18 10.73 -15.03
N TYR A 56 -5.46 10.37 -15.16
CA TYR A 56 -5.91 9.00 -15.36
C TYR A 56 -6.91 8.97 -16.51
N SER A 57 -6.57 8.32 -17.61
CA SER A 57 -7.46 8.06 -18.73
C SER A 57 -7.94 6.62 -18.64
N PHE A 58 -9.24 6.39 -18.79
CA PHE A 58 -9.78 5.05 -18.90
C PHE A 58 -10.90 4.94 -19.94
N ASP A 59 -10.99 3.79 -20.59
CA ASP A 59 -12.03 3.46 -21.55
C ASP A 59 -12.72 2.14 -21.18
N HIS A 60 -13.99 2.22 -20.80
CA HIS A 60 -14.79 1.05 -20.41
C HIS A 60 -14.92 0.00 -21.53
N PHE A 61 -14.78 0.41 -22.79
CA PHE A 61 -14.89 -0.48 -23.94
C PHE A 61 -13.53 -0.95 -24.43
N ASN A 62 -12.45 -0.28 -24.06
CA ASN A 62 -11.09 -0.64 -24.46
C ASN A 62 -10.05 -0.37 -23.35
N PRO A 63 -9.99 -1.25 -22.32
CA PRO A 63 -9.04 -1.11 -21.21
C PRO A 63 -7.57 -1.09 -21.63
N GLU A 64 -7.24 -1.57 -22.85
CA GLU A 64 -5.90 -1.45 -23.44
C GLU A 64 -5.52 0.01 -23.77
N THR A 65 -6.38 0.98 -23.49
CA THR A 65 -6.08 2.40 -23.64
C THR A 65 -6.04 3.14 -22.30
N ASP A 66 -6.19 2.40 -21.20
CA ASP A 66 -6.10 2.97 -19.87
C ASP A 66 -4.66 3.42 -19.60
N SER A 67 -4.51 4.59 -18.99
CA SER A 67 -3.20 5.13 -18.63
C SER A 67 -3.27 5.99 -17.38
N ILE A 68 -2.17 5.99 -16.62
CA ILE A 68 -1.94 6.86 -15.48
C ILE A 68 -0.63 7.57 -15.71
N ASP A 69 -0.64 8.87 -15.47
CA ASP A 69 0.52 9.74 -15.60
C ASP A 69 0.56 10.66 -14.39
N PHE A 70 1.71 10.82 -13.74
CA PHE A 70 1.93 11.85 -12.73
C PHE A 70 3.40 12.14 -12.55
N SER A 71 3.70 13.28 -11.94
CA SER A 71 5.04 13.64 -11.50
C SER A 71 5.15 13.48 -9.98
N PHE A 72 6.31 12.98 -9.54
CA PHE A 72 6.67 12.79 -8.15
C PHE A 72 7.89 13.64 -7.82
N VAL A 73 7.87 14.25 -6.63
CA VAL A 73 9.08 14.81 -6.01
C VAL A 73 9.07 14.51 -4.51
N ASP A 74 10.23 14.19 -3.94
CA ASP A 74 10.42 14.11 -2.49
C ASP A 74 11.33 15.23 -1.96
N ASN A 75 11.41 15.32 -0.64
CA ASN A 75 12.28 16.29 0.04
C ASN A 75 13.78 15.93 -0.01
N ASN A 76 14.12 14.76 -0.53
CA ASN A 76 15.50 14.32 -0.80
C ASN A 76 15.94 14.63 -2.24
N LEU A 77 15.12 15.36 -3.00
CA LEU A 77 15.35 15.80 -4.37
C LEU A 77 15.28 14.69 -5.43
N ILE A 78 14.68 13.52 -5.13
CA ILE A 78 14.26 12.63 -6.20
C ILE A 78 13.08 13.30 -6.91
N SER A 79 13.24 13.52 -8.20
CA SER A 79 12.17 13.96 -9.09
C SER A 79 12.05 12.98 -10.24
N THR A 80 10.85 12.44 -10.47
CA THR A 80 10.59 11.49 -11.54
C THR A 80 9.17 11.62 -12.06
N THR A 81 9.00 11.24 -13.32
CA THR A 81 7.71 10.96 -13.92
C THR A 81 7.35 9.49 -13.70
N CYS A 82 6.06 9.23 -13.52
CA CYS A 82 5.50 7.91 -13.32
C CYS A 82 4.42 7.70 -14.38
N HIS A 83 4.55 6.63 -15.14
CA HIS A 83 3.63 6.27 -16.20
C HIS A 83 3.20 4.81 -16.04
N TRP A 84 1.91 4.56 -16.19
CA TRP A 84 1.35 3.23 -16.36
C TRP A 84 0.43 3.21 -17.57
N ASN A 85 0.45 2.08 -18.27
CA ASN A 85 -0.54 1.69 -19.26
C ASN A 85 -0.77 0.17 -19.17
N TRP A 86 -1.75 -0.35 -19.91
CA TRP A 86 -2.12 -1.77 -19.90
C TRP A 86 -0.97 -2.77 -20.13
N SER A 87 0.11 -2.36 -20.81
CA SER A 87 1.26 -3.21 -21.13
C SER A 87 2.41 -3.11 -20.12
N SER A 88 2.27 -2.26 -19.11
CA SER A 88 3.31 -2.00 -18.11
C SER A 88 3.56 -3.25 -17.25
N ALA A 89 4.84 -3.59 -17.06
CA ALA A 89 5.23 -4.73 -16.26
C ALA A 89 5.02 -4.46 -14.76
N ILE A 90 4.50 -5.47 -14.06
CA ILE A 90 4.37 -5.45 -12.60
C ILE A 90 5.75 -5.68 -11.98
N VAL A 91 6.16 -4.83 -11.05
CA VAL A 91 7.46 -4.88 -10.33
C VAL A 91 7.30 -5.24 -8.86
N ASN A 92 6.25 -6.01 -8.54
CA ASN A 92 5.84 -6.31 -7.17
C ASN A 92 7.02 -6.87 -6.35
N PRO A 93 7.45 -6.18 -5.28
CA PRO A 93 8.57 -6.62 -4.47
C PRO A 93 8.23 -7.80 -3.57
N ASN A 94 6.94 -8.06 -3.30
CA ASN A 94 6.49 -9.15 -2.44
C ASN A 94 5.62 -10.12 -3.24
N SER A 95 6.06 -11.37 -3.41
CA SER A 95 5.34 -12.38 -4.19
C SER A 95 3.93 -12.70 -3.66
N ASN A 96 3.59 -12.22 -2.46
CA ASN A 96 2.31 -12.46 -1.79
C ASN A 96 1.36 -11.25 -1.79
N SER A 97 1.77 -10.10 -2.34
CA SER A 97 0.89 -8.94 -2.47
C SER A 97 -0.02 -9.12 -3.70
N ASN A 98 -1.33 -8.97 -3.52
CA ASN A 98 -2.29 -8.92 -4.63
C ASN A 98 -2.29 -7.57 -5.35
N ASP A 99 -1.54 -6.58 -4.85
CA ASP A 99 -1.53 -5.24 -5.40
C ASP A 99 -0.52 -5.17 -6.56
N ALA A 100 -1.00 -4.74 -7.72
CA ALA A 100 -0.14 -4.48 -8.86
C ALA A 100 0.66 -3.19 -8.62
N ILE A 101 1.99 -3.32 -8.58
CA ILE A 101 2.93 -2.22 -8.36
C ILE A 101 3.73 -2.00 -9.64
N TYR A 102 3.92 -0.75 -10.01
CA TYR A 102 4.60 -0.32 -11.23
C TYR A 102 5.77 0.61 -10.89
N ALA A 103 6.84 0.56 -11.68
CA ALA A 103 7.97 1.46 -11.51
C ALA A 103 7.72 2.79 -12.22
N CYS A 104 8.20 3.88 -11.64
CA CYS A 104 8.35 5.14 -12.33
C CYS A 104 9.61 5.13 -13.21
N ASP A 105 9.87 6.21 -13.96
CA ASP A 105 11.07 6.32 -14.80
C ASP A 105 12.36 6.20 -13.97
N ASN A 106 12.35 6.74 -12.75
CA ASN A 106 13.30 6.36 -11.72
C ASN A 106 12.79 5.09 -10.99
N PRO A 107 13.47 3.93 -11.13
CA PRO A 107 13.00 2.66 -10.56
C PRO A 107 13.08 2.59 -9.04
N SER A 108 13.72 3.58 -8.38
CA SER A 108 13.64 3.76 -6.94
C SER A 108 12.25 4.22 -6.49
N VAL A 109 11.45 4.82 -7.36
CA VAL A 109 10.07 5.18 -7.05
C VAL A 109 9.13 4.22 -7.76
N ARG A 110 8.13 3.74 -7.03
CA ARG A 110 7.11 2.82 -7.53
C ARG A 110 5.75 3.28 -7.04
N PHE A 111 4.69 2.77 -7.66
CA PHE A 111 3.34 3.08 -7.25
C PHE A 111 2.38 1.92 -7.48
N GLY A 112 1.38 1.82 -6.60
CA GLY A 112 0.16 1.05 -6.83
C GLY A 112 -1.02 2.01 -6.97
N PHE A 113 -2.07 1.59 -7.66
CA PHE A 113 -3.27 2.41 -7.83
C PHE A 113 -4.55 1.58 -7.64
N SER A 114 -5.59 2.25 -7.16
CA SER A 114 -6.95 1.68 -7.09
C SER A 114 -7.96 2.76 -7.46
N THR A 115 -9.08 2.36 -8.07
CA THR A 115 -10.15 3.26 -8.52
C THR A 115 -11.48 3.03 -7.80
N ASN A 116 -11.50 2.17 -6.77
CA ASN A 116 -12.72 1.81 -6.04
C ASN A 116 -12.53 1.98 -4.52
N PRO A 117 -13.32 2.82 -3.80
CA PRO A 117 -14.42 3.68 -4.27
C PRO A 117 -14.00 5.06 -4.83
N ALA A 118 -12.72 5.41 -4.72
CA ALA A 118 -12.13 6.65 -5.22
C ALA A 118 -10.80 6.33 -5.92
N ILE A 119 -10.15 7.32 -6.53
CA ILE A 119 -8.80 7.15 -7.07
C ILE A 119 -7.80 7.27 -5.90
N TYR A 120 -7.03 6.21 -5.71
CA TYR A 120 -5.99 6.09 -4.70
C TYR A 120 -4.65 5.80 -5.34
N LEU A 121 -3.60 6.43 -4.83
CA LEU A 121 -2.22 6.06 -5.10
C LEU A 121 -1.52 5.64 -3.82
N ASN A 122 -0.84 4.51 -3.88
CA ASN A 122 0.18 4.11 -2.91
C ASN A 122 1.53 4.38 -3.56
N ILE A 123 2.36 5.23 -2.96
CA ILE A 123 3.71 5.47 -3.45
C ILE A 123 4.69 4.61 -2.67
N TYR A 124 5.73 4.15 -3.32
CA TYR A 124 6.81 3.42 -2.66
C TYR A 124 8.16 3.95 -3.10
N GLU A 125 9.08 4.12 -2.16
CA GLU A 125 10.44 4.54 -2.44
C GLU A 125 11.45 3.52 -1.92
N VAL A 126 12.42 3.19 -2.78
CA VAL A 126 13.52 2.27 -2.52
C VAL A 126 14.78 3.08 -2.26
N ILE A 127 15.19 3.11 -0.99
CA ILE A 127 16.25 3.99 -0.50
C ILE A 127 17.59 3.25 -0.38
N CYS A 128 17.54 1.92 -0.26
CA CYS A 128 18.70 1.07 -0.05
C CYS A 128 18.80 0.06 -1.20
N SER A 129 19.51 0.41 -2.27
CA SER A 129 19.76 -0.50 -3.38
C SER A 129 21.01 -1.35 -3.11
N GLY A 130 20.91 -2.68 -3.27
CA GLY A 130 22.06 -3.60 -3.14
C GLY A 130 22.02 -4.58 -1.97
N THR A 131 21.01 -4.50 -1.10
CA THR A 131 20.65 -5.56 -0.15
C THR A 131 19.59 -6.46 -0.76
N THR A 132 19.64 -7.77 -0.46
CA THR A 132 18.60 -8.73 -0.88
C THR A 132 17.21 -8.32 -0.40
N ASP A 133 17.16 -7.54 0.68
CA ASP A 133 16.00 -6.81 1.16
C ASP A 133 16.19 -5.34 0.81
N SER A 134 15.86 -4.95 -0.43
CA SER A 134 15.76 -3.53 -0.75
C SER A 134 14.57 -2.98 0.02
N GLU A 135 14.80 -2.07 0.97
CA GLU A 135 13.73 -1.46 1.75
C GLU A 135 12.76 -0.75 0.82
N VAL A 136 11.48 -1.11 0.94
CA VAL A 136 10.39 -0.45 0.24
C VAL A 136 9.65 0.33 1.31
N HIS A 137 9.90 1.64 1.35
CA HIS A 137 9.12 2.53 2.20
C HIS A 137 7.84 2.89 1.50
N GLY A 138 6.72 2.84 2.21
CA GLY A 138 5.40 3.12 1.65
C GLY A 138 4.95 4.50 2.05
N GLY A 139 4.60 5.31 1.05
CA GLY A 139 3.74 6.46 1.24
C GLY A 139 2.38 6.00 1.78
N THR A 140 1.80 6.81 2.66
CA THR A 140 0.42 6.62 3.08
C THR A 140 -0.49 6.64 1.84
N PRO A 141 -1.51 5.77 1.73
CA PRO A 141 -2.45 5.81 0.62
C PRO A 141 -3.07 7.20 0.53
N GLU A 142 -2.83 7.90 -0.58
CA GLU A 142 -3.36 9.24 -0.77
C GLU A 142 -4.59 9.21 -1.67
N PHE A 143 -5.66 9.84 -1.19
CA PHE A 143 -6.88 10.05 -1.95
C PHE A 143 -6.66 11.18 -2.95
N LEU A 144 -6.69 10.86 -4.23
CA LEU A 144 -6.62 11.88 -5.27
C LEU A 144 -8.01 12.46 -5.52
N GLN A 145 -8.21 13.71 -5.12
CA GLN A 145 -9.40 14.49 -5.52
C GLN A 145 -9.29 14.89 -6.99
N ALA A 146 -9.51 13.92 -7.88
CA ALA A 146 -9.50 14.14 -9.32
C ALA A 146 -10.91 14.37 -9.85
N ALA A 147 -11.05 15.35 -10.75
CA ALA A 147 -12.28 15.58 -11.50
C ALA A 147 -12.24 14.77 -12.80
N CYS A 148 -13.26 13.95 -13.04
CA CYS A 148 -13.36 13.11 -14.24
C CYS A 148 -14.36 13.69 -15.23
N VAL A 149 -13.96 13.79 -16.51
CA VAL A 149 -14.81 14.24 -17.61
C VAL A 149 -14.89 13.17 -18.70
N SER A 150 -16.08 13.01 -19.30
CA SER A 150 -16.21 12.18 -20.51
C SER A 150 -15.49 12.86 -21.66
N THR A 151 -14.58 12.15 -22.32
CA THR A 151 -13.77 12.67 -23.44
C THR A 151 -14.31 12.27 -24.81
N ASN A 152 -15.30 11.38 -24.87
CA ASN A 152 -16.00 11.03 -26.09
C ASN A 152 -17.51 11.28 -25.99
N ASN A 153 -18.14 11.52 -27.14
CA ASN A 153 -19.60 11.74 -27.25
C ASN A 153 -20.42 10.45 -26.98
N GLY A 154 -19.76 9.30 -26.83
CA GLY A 154 -20.39 7.99 -26.59
C GLY A 154 -20.39 7.52 -25.13
N GLY A 155 -19.79 8.29 -24.20
CA GLY A 155 -19.83 8.01 -22.75
C GLY A 155 -18.98 6.83 -22.27
N GLY A 156 -18.02 6.37 -23.08
CA GLY A 156 -17.16 5.23 -22.76
C GLY A 156 -15.77 5.57 -22.23
N ARG A 157 -15.26 6.75 -22.60
CA ARG A 157 -13.91 7.18 -22.27
C ARG A 157 -13.93 8.38 -21.34
N TYR A 158 -13.17 8.30 -20.27
CA TYR A 158 -13.08 9.32 -19.25
C TYR A 158 -11.62 9.74 -19.05
N SER A 159 -11.44 11.02 -18.72
CA SER A 159 -10.15 11.56 -18.29
C SER A 159 -10.36 12.21 -16.93
N CYS A 160 -9.64 11.72 -15.94
CA CYS A 160 -9.56 12.28 -14.61
C CYS A 160 -8.25 13.06 -14.48
N ALA A 161 -8.31 14.24 -13.89
CA ALA A 161 -7.12 15.00 -13.56
C ALA A 161 -7.30 15.72 -12.22
N LEU A 162 -6.19 16.03 -11.57
CA LEU A 162 -6.21 16.97 -10.46
C LEU A 162 -6.72 18.34 -10.93
N THR A 163 -7.28 19.11 -10.01
CA THR A 163 -7.65 20.50 -10.32
C THR A 163 -6.39 21.25 -10.77
N PRO A 164 -6.42 22.04 -11.86
CA PRO A 164 -5.23 22.75 -12.33
C PRO A 164 -4.54 23.54 -11.21
N GLY A 165 -3.24 23.32 -11.02
CA GLY A 165 -2.44 23.95 -9.97
C GLY A 165 -2.57 23.32 -8.57
N SER A 166 -3.32 22.23 -8.42
CA SER A 166 -3.34 21.45 -7.18
C SER A 166 -2.23 20.40 -7.16
N THR A 167 -1.73 20.13 -5.95
CA THR A 167 -0.73 19.10 -5.66
C THR A 167 -1.25 18.24 -4.51
N VAL A 168 -0.80 17.00 -4.45
CA VAL A 168 -1.10 16.08 -3.35
C VAL A 168 0.19 15.80 -2.62
N THR A 169 0.23 16.10 -1.33
CA THR A 169 1.39 15.87 -0.47
C THR A 169 1.06 14.73 0.47
N GLY A 170 1.95 13.73 0.53
CA GLY A 170 1.80 12.57 1.39
C GLY A 170 3.06 12.31 2.20
N ASP A 171 2.90 11.61 3.32
CA ASP A 171 4.01 11.27 4.20
C ASP A 171 4.45 9.81 3.96
N PHE A 172 5.77 9.59 4.04
CA PHE A 172 6.30 8.23 4.05
C PHE A 172 6.19 7.59 5.43
N THR A 173 5.82 6.32 5.43
CA THR A 173 5.83 5.46 6.60
C THR A 173 6.77 4.29 6.36
N ASP A 174 7.61 3.99 7.36
CA ASP A 174 8.52 2.84 7.33
C ASP A 174 7.69 1.55 7.35
N LEU A 175 7.62 0.87 6.21
CA LEU A 175 6.96 -0.44 6.09
C LEU A 175 7.89 -1.58 6.54
N GLY A 176 9.18 -1.30 6.74
CA GLY A 176 10.23 -2.29 6.99
C GLY A 176 10.67 -3.03 5.71
N PRO A 177 11.58 -4.00 5.86
CA PRO A 177 12.10 -4.77 4.73
C PRO A 177 10.99 -5.62 4.10
N VAL A 178 11.01 -5.73 2.77
CA VAL A 178 10.12 -6.65 2.07
C VAL A 178 10.64 -8.07 2.26
N GLN A 179 9.88 -8.92 2.95
CA GLN A 179 10.20 -10.34 3.05
C GLN A 179 9.97 -11.00 1.70
N SER A 180 11.06 -11.52 1.10
CA SER A 180 11.04 -12.37 -0.10
C SER A 180 10.61 -13.80 0.20
#